data_AF-A0A1Q6WGS0-F1
#
_entry.id   AF-A0A1Q6WGS0-F1
#
_cell.length_a   1.000
_cell.length_b   1.000
_cell.length_c   1.000
_cell.angle_alpha   90.00
_cell.angle_beta   90.00
_cell.angle_gamma   90.00
#
_symmetry.space_group_name_H-M   'P 1'
#
loop_
_entity.id
_entity.type
_entity.pdbx_description
1 polymer ?
#
loop_
_entity_poly.entity_id
_entity_poly.type
_entity_poly.pdbx_seq_one_letter_code
_entity_poly.pdbx_strand_id
1 'polypeptide(L)'
;MATQVLCAWCEAERRAVPSDELERLNHRSALGGMCWTHALTQLLRTRSTPGASLDGRRFLVVVERKSDALFVRLSELLLDEPRIQVIVDRRQRERRQRDLSPLADRRQGDRRALPDYWGDLRFHPVIIRPTSTAPDLTLVPHRGPDTMEIMEALTQPRQRLDDWMRQGTQLFGKLVEENEALQQRVRSAEAHSLQVTEMVHELEREITRLRGELDDFKIQRGQVVEAVQSWVGEMGRLTNELLARTKRH
;
A
#
# COMPACT_ATOMS: atom_id res chain seq x y z
N MET A 1 -27.55 16.68 9.89
CA MET A 1 -28.23 15.47 9.40
C MET A 1 -27.68 15.17 8.01
N ALA A 2 -26.94 14.08 7.84
CA ALA A 2 -26.37 13.72 6.54
C ALA A 2 -27.49 13.13 5.66
N THR A 3 -27.92 13.87 4.63
CA THR A 3 -28.84 13.38 3.61
C THR A 3 -28.14 12.26 2.83
N GLN A 4 -28.51 11.01 3.11
CA GLN A 4 -28.00 9.86 2.38
C GLN A 4 -28.67 9.85 0.99
N VAL A 5 -28.05 10.50 0.02
CA VAL A 5 -28.50 10.45 -1.37
C VAL A 5 -28.20 9.04 -1.89
N LEU A 6 -29.25 8.26 -2.13
CA LEU A 6 -29.14 6.92 -2.71
C LEU A 6 -29.30 7.02 -4.22
N CYS A 7 -28.50 6.24 -4.96
CA CYS A 7 -28.73 6.13 -6.40
C CYS A 7 -29.98 5.28 -6.68
N ALA A 8 -30.60 5.49 -7.85
CA ALA A 8 -31.81 4.77 -8.26
C ALA A 8 -31.67 3.24 -8.15
N TRP A 9 -30.45 2.72 -8.34
CA TRP A 9 -30.16 1.29 -8.21
C TRP A 9 -30.07 0.82 -6.74
N CYS A 10 -29.45 1.60 -5.85
CA CYS A 10 -29.49 1.32 -4.41
C CYS A 10 -30.93 1.36 -3.87
N GLU A 11 -31.76 2.27 -4.40
CA GLU A 11 -33.15 2.39 -4.01
C GLU A 11 -33.98 1.21 -4.55
N ALA A 12 -33.75 0.76 -5.79
CA ALA A 12 -34.40 -0.40 -6.37
C ALA A 12 -34.01 -1.72 -5.67
N GLU A 13 -32.73 -1.92 -5.32
CA GLU A 13 -32.28 -3.07 -4.53
C GLU A 13 -32.92 -3.11 -3.14
N ARG A 14 -33.04 -1.96 -2.47
CA ARG A 14 -33.76 -1.87 -1.18
C ARG A 14 -35.25 -2.17 -1.29
N ARG A 15 -35.86 -1.94 -2.46
CA ARG A 15 -37.27 -2.23 -2.74
C ARG A 15 -37.50 -3.66 -3.26
N ALA A 16 -36.46 -4.49 -3.36
CA ALA A 16 -36.52 -5.87 -3.89
C ALA A 16 -37.14 -5.96 -5.30
N VAL A 17 -36.87 -4.98 -6.15
CA VAL A 17 -37.37 -4.95 -7.54
C VAL A 17 -36.72 -6.10 -8.34
N PRO A 18 -37.48 -6.90 -9.11
CA PRO A 18 -36.95 -7.99 -9.92
C PRO A 18 -35.88 -7.52 -10.92
N SER A 19 -34.86 -8.36 -11.16
CA SER A 19 -33.70 -8.07 -12.02
C SER A 19 -34.07 -7.58 -13.43
N ASP A 20 -35.19 -8.06 -13.97
CA ASP A 20 -35.66 -7.76 -15.34
C ASP A 20 -36.16 -6.32 -15.49
N GLU A 21 -36.61 -5.70 -14.39
CA GLU A 21 -37.06 -4.30 -14.36
C GLU A 21 -35.89 -3.33 -14.15
N LEU A 22 -34.85 -3.78 -13.43
CA LEU A 22 -33.57 -3.09 -13.29
C LEU A 22 -32.82 -2.94 -14.62
N GLU A 23 -32.98 -3.90 -15.53
CA GLU A 23 -32.40 -3.83 -16.88
C GLU A 23 -33.03 -2.73 -17.74
N ARG A 24 -34.29 -2.32 -17.47
CA ARG A 24 -34.94 -1.24 -18.24
C ARG A 24 -34.41 0.15 -17.91
N LEU A 25 -33.72 0.30 -16.77
CA LEU A 25 -32.99 1.52 -16.42
C LEU A 25 -31.62 1.62 -17.15
N ASN A 26 -31.19 0.54 -17.84
CA ASN A 26 -29.95 0.49 -18.63
C ASN A 26 -30.06 1.20 -19.99
N HIS A 27 -30.34 2.49 -19.99
CA HIS A 27 -29.91 3.27 -21.14
C HIS A 27 -28.39 3.44 -21.04
N ARG A 28 -27.65 3.04 -22.10
CA ARG A 28 -26.18 3.18 -22.25
C ARG A 28 -25.64 4.60 -21.98
N SER A 29 -26.54 5.58 -21.83
CA SER A 29 -26.33 6.97 -21.50
C SER A 29 -26.38 7.29 -19.99
N ALA A 30 -26.73 6.35 -19.12
CA ALA A 30 -27.14 6.58 -17.73
C ALA A 30 -26.09 6.21 -16.66
N LEU A 31 -24.79 6.39 -16.93
CA LEU A 31 -23.80 6.44 -15.85
C LEU A 31 -24.01 7.67 -14.94
N GLY A 32 -24.68 8.73 -15.44
CA GLY A 32 -25.18 9.83 -14.62
C GLY A 32 -26.39 9.35 -13.80
N GLY A 33 -26.34 9.54 -12.48
CA GLY A 33 -27.40 9.12 -11.55
C GLY A 33 -27.08 7.88 -10.70
N MET A 34 -25.98 7.17 -10.98
CA MET A 34 -25.59 5.96 -10.25
C MET A 34 -24.45 6.20 -9.26
N CYS A 35 -24.45 5.47 -8.14
CA CYS A 35 -23.29 5.48 -7.25
C CYS A 35 -22.10 4.78 -7.95
N TRP A 36 -20.88 5.21 -7.62
CA TRP A 36 -19.67 4.72 -8.28
C TRP A 36 -19.52 3.19 -8.19
N THR A 37 -19.97 2.57 -7.08
CA THR A 37 -19.96 1.12 -6.90
C THR A 37 -20.84 0.42 -7.92
N HIS A 38 -22.06 0.92 -8.15
CA HIS A 38 -22.99 0.33 -9.10
C HIS A 38 -22.61 0.64 -10.55
N ALA A 39 -22.12 1.85 -10.81
CA ALA A 39 -21.54 2.20 -12.10
C ALA A 39 -20.38 1.25 -12.46
N LEU A 40 -19.50 0.94 -11.49
CA LEU A 40 -18.42 -0.02 -11.67
C LEU A 40 -18.95 -1.44 -11.89
N THR A 41 -19.88 -1.92 -11.05
CA THR A 41 -20.52 -3.23 -11.22
C THR A 41 -21.14 -3.39 -12.61
N GLN A 42 -21.78 -2.35 -13.14
CA GLN A 42 -22.34 -2.40 -14.48
C GLN A 42 -21.28 -2.44 -15.57
N LEU A 43 -20.21 -1.64 -15.46
CA LEU A 43 -19.08 -1.73 -16.38
C LEU A 43 -18.53 -3.15 -16.43
N LEU A 44 -18.34 -3.76 -15.26
CA LEU A 44 -17.88 -5.14 -15.13
C LEU A 44 -18.91 -6.17 -15.60
N ARG A 45 -20.23 -5.92 -15.53
CA ARG A 45 -21.24 -6.82 -16.09
C ARG A 45 -21.31 -6.76 -17.62
N THR A 46 -21.02 -5.61 -18.22
CA THR A 46 -20.98 -5.46 -19.68
C THR A 46 -19.72 -6.06 -20.35
N ARG A 47 -18.92 -6.83 -19.61
CA ARG A 47 -17.75 -7.62 -20.06
C ARG A 47 -18.00 -8.47 -21.32
N SER A 48 -19.26 -8.79 -21.62
CA SER A 48 -19.62 -9.86 -22.56
C SER A 48 -20.14 -9.37 -23.91
N THR A 49 -19.33 -8.62 -24.67
CA THR A 49 -19.46 -8.62 -26.14
C THR A 49 -18.08 -8.82 -26.78
N PRO A 50 -17.74 -10.07 -27.14
CA PRO A 50 -16.59 -10.36 -27.98
C PRO A 50 -16.86 -9.77 -29.37
N GLY A 51 -15.92 -8.99 -29.91
CA GLY A 51 -16.01 -8.48 -31.28
C GLY A 51 -16.16 -6.97 -31.45
N ALA A 52 -16.32 -6.19 -30.37
CA ALA A 52 -16.23 -4.73 -30.50
C ALA A 52 -14.76 -4.30 -30.49
N SER A 53 -14.25 -3.98 -31.68
CA SER A 53 -12.96 -3.36 -32.05
C SER A 53 -12.16 -2.73 -30.89
N LEU A 54 -10.84 -3.01 -30.92
CA LEU A 54 -9.79 -2.46 -30.05
C LEU A 54 -9.50 -0.97 -30.28
N ASP A 55 -10.29 -0.27 -31.09
CA ASP A 55 -10.14 1.17 -31.28
C ASP A 55 -10.93 1.96 -30.23
N GLY A 56 -10.20 2.46 -29.23
CA GLY A 56 -10.67 3.46 -28.28
C GLY A 56 -11.03 2.90 -26.91
N ARG A 57 -10.28 3.35 -25.88
CA ARG A 57 -10.73 3.29 -24.48
C ARG A 57 -12.10 3.96 -24.42
N ARG A 58 -13.08 3.30 -23.79
CA ARG A 58 -14.48 3.74 -23.77
C ARG A 58 -14.89 4.36 -22.44
N PHE A 59 -14.12 4.11 -21.38
CA PHE A 59 -14.42 4.62 -20.06
C PHE A 59 -13.16 5.10 -19.34
N LEU A 60 -13.28 6.26 -18.70
CA LEU A 60 -12.27 6.86 -17.84
C LEU A 60 -12.80 6.88 -16.41
N VAL A 61 -12.11 6.19 -15.50
CA VAL A 61 -12.36 6.20 -14.07
C VAL A 61 -11.40 7.20 -13.43
N VAL A 62 -11.95 8.27 -12.87
CA VAL A 62 -11.20 9.33 -12.19
C VAL A 62 -11.39 9.17 -10.69
N VAL A 63 -10.29 8.97 -9.97
CA VAL A 63 -10.28 8.83 -8.51
C VAL A 63 -9.81 10.12 -7.86
N GLU A 64 -10.44 10.51 -6.75
CA GLU A 64 -10.03 11.66 -5.96
C GLU A 64 -8.61 11.49 -5.41
N ARG A 65 -7.81 12.55 -5.48
CA ARG A 65 -6.41 12.57 -5.02
C ARG A 65 -6.21 12.18 -3.56
N LYS A 66 -7.18 12.41 -2.67
CA LYS A 66 -7.05 12.06 -1.24
C LYS A 66 -7.24 10.56 -0.98
N SER A 67 -7.62 9.79 -2.00
CA SER A 67 -8.03 8.40 -1.88
C SER A 67 -7.07 7.46 -2.61
N ASP A 68 -5.76 7.57 -2.36
CA ASP A 68 -4.72 6.78 -3.03
C ASP A 68 -4.93 5.26 -2.88
N ALA A 69 -5.43 4.81 -1.73
CA ALA A 69 -5.77 3.40 -1.49
C ALA A 69 -6.88 2.88 -2.43
N LEU A 70 -7.85 3.73 -2.80
CA LEU A 70 -8.89 3.37 -3.77
C LEU A 70 -8.32 3.32 -5.19
N PHE A 71 -7.37 4.19 -5.52
CA PHE A 71 -6.69 4.16 -6.80
C PHE A 71 -5.92 2.86 -7.01
N VAL A 72 -5.12 2.42 -6.02
CA VAL A 72 -4.38 1.15 -6.10
C VAL A 72 -5.34 -0.02 -6.32
N ARG A 73 -6.38 -0.12 -5.47
CA ARG A 73 -7.36 -1.21 -5.54
C ARG A 73 -8.12 -1.24 -6.87
N LEU A 74 -8.54 -0.09 -7.39
CA LEU A 74 -9.24 -0.01 -8.67
C LEU A 74 -8.31 -0.29 -9.85
N SER A 75 -7.05 0.11 -9.76
CA SER A 75 -6.04 -0.16 -10.80
C SER A 75 -5.72 -1.65 -10.89
N GLU A 76 -5.60 -2.34 -9.75
CA GLU A 76 -5.44 -3.80 -9.69
C GLU A 76 -6.67 -4.52 -10.26
N LEU A 77 -7.87 -4.10 -9.85
CA LEU A 77 -9.13 -4.75 -10.25
C LEU A 77 -9.47 -4.56 -11.74
N LEU A 78 -8.96 -3.50 -12.37
CA LEU A 78 -9.26 -3.12 -13.75
C LEU A 78 -8.05 -3.24 -14.69
N LEU A 79 -6.97 -3.87 -14.23
CA LEU A 79 -5.73 -4.01 -15.01
C LEU A 79 -5.94 -4.74 -16.33
N ASP A 80 -6.79 -5.78 -16.31
CA ASP A 80 -7.05 -6.66 -17.45
C ASP A 80 -8.07 -6.09 -18.45
N GLU A 81 -8.62 -4.88 -18.19
CA GLU A 81 -9.70 -4.28 -18.98
C GLU A 81 -9.19 -3.16 -19.90
N PRO A 82 -8.82 -3.45 -21.17
CA PRO A 82 -8.21 -2.47 -22.08
C PRO A 82 -9.15 -1.31 -22.45
N ARG A 83 -10.45 -1.45 -22.20
CA ARG A 83 -11.49 -0.44 -22.47
C ARG A 83 -11.58 0.62 -21.37
N ILE A 84 -10.96 0.39 -20.22
CA ILE A 84 -11.09 1.21 -19.02
C ILE A 84 -9.73 1.77 -18.64
N GLN A 85 -9.67 3.07 -18.35
CA GLN A 85 -8.47 3.70 -17.83
C GLN A 85 -8.75 4.29 -16.44
N VAL A 86 -7.94 3.93 -15.46
CA VAL A 86 -7.99 4.51 -14.11
C VAL A 86 -6.95 5.61 -14.02
N ILE A 87 -7.36 6.81 -13.59
CA ILE A 87 -6.47 7.94 -13.34
C ILE A 87 -6.79 8.60 -12.00
N VAL A 88 -5.78 9.23 -11.40
CA VAL A 88 -5.96 10.10 -10.24
C VAL A 88 -6.27 11.52 -10.73
N ASP A 89 -7.19 12.21 -10.06
CA ASP A 89 -7.47 13.62 -10.32
C ASP A 89 -6.25 14.49 -10.00
N ARG A 90 -5.75 15.19 -11.03
CA ARG A 90 -4.56 16.04 -10.95
C ARG A 90 -4.87 17.54 -10.83
N ARG A 91 -6.13 17.91 -10.64
CA ARG A 91 -6.55 19.32 -10.57
C ARG A 91 -6.03 19.96 -9.27
N GLN A 92 -5.16 20.97 -9.41
CA GLN A 92 -4.50 21.65 -8.28
C GLN A 92 -5.29 22.83 -7.68
N ARG A 93 -6.35 23.32 -8.35
CA ARG A 93 -7.23 24.42 -7.89
C ARG A 93 -8.31 24.70 -8.93
N GLU A 94 -9.44 25.28 -8.51
CA GLU A 94 -10.47 25.85 -9.39
C GLU A 94 -9.81 26.82 -10.39
N ARG A 95 -9.89 26.50 -11.69
CA ARG A 95 -9.62 27.51 -12.71
C ARG A 95 -10.73 28.55 -12.62
N ARG A 96 -10.39 29.66 -11.94
CA ARG A 96 -11.09 30.96 -11.90
C ARG A 96 -12.30 31.04 -10.94
N GLN A 97 -12.03 31.15 -9.65
CA GLN A 97 -12.69 32.19 -8.85
C GLN A 97 -11.77 33.41 -8.82
N ARG A 98 -12.00 34.32 -9.76
CA ARG A 98 -11.59 35.72 -9.63
C ARG A 98 -12.73 36.54 -10.18
N ASP A 99 -13.16 37.49 -9.37
CA ASP A 99 -14.19 38.49 -9.64
C ASP A 99 -14.16 38.96 -11.08
N LEU A 100 -15.31 38.91 -11.74
CA LEU A 100 -15.69 39.82 -12.82
C LEU A 100 -17.20 39.61 -13.03
N SER A 101 -18.00 40.58 -12.59
CA SER A 101 -19.39 40.71 -13.01
C SER A 101 -19.45 40.62 -14.54
N PRO A 102 -20.33 39.77 -15.12
CA PRO A 102 -20.45 39.74 -16.56
C PRO A 102 -21.23 40.97 -17.01
N LEU A 103 -20.50 41.95 -17.55
CA LEU A 103 -21.06 42.83 -18.58
C LEU A 103 -21.63 41.93 -19.68
N ALA A 104 -22.91 42.09 -19.96
CA ALA A 104 -23.58 41.43 -21.06
C ALA A 104 -22.86 41.73 -22.38
N ASP A 105 -22.50 40.71 -23.17
CA ASP A 105 -23.20 40.42 -24.43
C ASP A 105 -22.62 39.20 -25.18
N ARG A 106 -23.56 38.43 -25.78
CA ARG A 106 -23.49 37.48 -26.92
C ARG A 106 -22.23 36.64 -27.17
N ARG A 107 -22.33 35.34 -26.85
CA ARG A 107 -22.19 34.20 -27.78
C ARG A 107 -22.60 32.90 -27.09
N GLN A 108 -23.46 32.13 -27.77
CA GLN A 108 -24.10 30.86 -27.38
C GLN A 108 -23.47 30.16 -26.16
N GLY A 109 -24.24 30.13 -25.07
CA GLY A 109 -23.99 29.27 -23.93
C GLY A 109 -24.07 27.81 -24.35
N ASP A 110 -22.91 27.26 -24.70
CA ASP A 110 -22.67 25.84 -24.76
C ASP A 110 -23.13 25.25 -23.42
N ARG A 111 -24.15 24.38 -23.46
CA ARG A 111 -24.86 23.86 -22.29
C ARG A 111 -23.87 23.04 -21.46
N ARG A 112 -23.12 23.68 -20.58
CA ARG A 112 -22.41 22.99 -19.48
C ARG A 112 -23.48 22.52 -18.52
N ALA A 113 -24.03 21.34 -18.79
CA ALA A 113 -24.85 20.63 -17.82
C ALA A 113 -24.07 20.61 -16.51
N LEU A 114 -24.66 21.16 -15.45
CA LEU A 114 -24.09 21.09 -14.11
C LEU A 114 -23.78 19.60 -13.87
N PRO A 115 -22.57 19.23 -13.42
CA PRO A 115 -22.27 17.84 -13.12
C PRO A 115 -23.35 17.32 -12.17
N ASP A 116 -23.98 16.20 -12.54
CA ASP A 116 -24.88 15.50 -11.62
C ASP A 116 -24.12 15.16 -10.33
N TYR A 117 -24.84 14.98 -9.21
CA TYR A 117 -24.27 14.75 -7.87
C TYR A 117 -23.17 13.67 -7.90
N TRP A 118 -23.41 12.58 -8.65
CA TRP A 118 -22.50 11.45 -8.85
C TRP A 118 -21.30 11.71 -9.79
N GLY A 119 -21.31 12.84 -10.50
CA GLY A 119 -20.32 13.26 -11.47
C GLY A 119 -19.38 14.36 -10.98
N ASP A 120 -19.33 14.61 -9.66
CA ASP A 120 -18.49 15.63 -9.02
C ASP A 120 -17.64 15.02 -7.87
N LEU A 121 -16.32 15.21 -7.96
CA LEU A 121 -15.35 14.69 -6.98
C LEU A 121 -15.49 15.35 -5.61
N ARG A 122 -16.18 16.50 -5.53
CA ARG A 122 -16.46 17.18 -4.26
C ARG A 122 -17.41 16.40 -3.36
N PHE A 123 -18.25 15.56 -3.95
CA PHE A 123 -19.25 14.78 -3.23
C PHE A 123 -18.94 13.28 -3.20
N HIS A 124 -18.12 12.77 -4.14
CA HIS A 124 -17.76 11.34 -4.22
C HIS A 124 -16.30 11.10 -4.62
N PRO A 125 -15.68 10.03 -4.11
CA PRO A 125 -14.25 9.76 -4.34
C PRO A 125 -13.94 9.23 -5.75
N VAL A 126 -14.94 8.84 -6.55
CA VAL A 126 -14.74 8.23 -7.87
C VAL A 126 -15.79 8.73 -8.86
N ILE A 127 -15.35 9.12 -10.06
CA ILE A 127 -16.21 9.45 -11.21
C ILE A 127 -15.89 8.51 -12.36
N ILE A 128 -16.93 8.05 -13.07
CA ILE A 128 -16.80 7.27 -14.29
C ILE A 128 -17.35 8.10 -15.46
N ARG A 129 -16.53 8.33 -16.50
CA ARG A 129 -16.94 9.06 -17.70
C ARG A 129 -16.81 8.17 -18.93
N PRO A 130 -17.86 8.08 -19.78
CA PRO A 130 -17.70 7.50 -21.10
C PRO A 130 -16.85 8.43 -21.96
N THR A 131 -15.81 7.89 -22.58
CA THR A 131 -15.06 8.55 -23.64
C THR A 131 -15.74 8.15 -24.95
N SER A 132 -16.62 9.02 -25.45
CA SER A 132 -17.30 8.76 -26.72
C SER A 132 -16.26 8.56 -27.82
N THR A 133 -16.60 7.66 -28.74
CA THR A 133 -15.96 7.37 -30.02
C THR A 133 -15.36 8.62 -30.67
N ALA A 134 -14.20 8.46 -31.32
CA ALA A 134 -13.54 9.50 -32.10
C ALA A 134 -14.55 10.34 -32.90
N PRO A 135 -14.40 11.67 -32.97
CA PRO A 135 -15.14 12.42 -33.97
C PRO A 135 -14.77 11.85 -35.34
N ASP A 136 -15.79 11.39 -36.06
CA ASP A 136 -15.74 11.15 -37.49
C ASP A 136 -15.34 12.47 -38.16
N LEU A 137 -14.03 12.67 -38.31
CA LEU A 137 -13.46 13.75 -39.09
C LEU A 137 -13.75 13.39 -40.55
N THR A 138 -14.99 13.67 -40.98
CA THR A 138 -15.28 13.97 -42.37
C THR A 138 -14.50 15.22 -42.72
N LEU A 139 -13.22 15.01 -43.06
CA LEU A 139 -12.31 15.99 -43.59
C LEU A 139 -12.93 16.52 -44.88
N VAL A 140 -13.59 17.67 -44.76
CA VAL A 140 -13.63 18.66 -45.82
C VAL A 140 -12.19 18.78 -46.34
N PRO A 141 -11.93 18.66 -47.66
CA PRO A 141 -10.57 18.69 -48.18
C PRO A 141 -10.00 20.09 -48.00
N HIS A 142 -9.33 20.31 -46.87
CA HIS A 142 -8.47 21.46 -46.67
C HIS A 142 -7.09 21.14 -47.26
N ARG A 143 -6.73 22.00 -48.22
CA ARG A 143 -5.42 22.21 -48.83
C ARG A 143 -4.29 21.71 -47.91
N GLY A 144 -3.54 20.73 -48.40
CA GLY A 144 -2.64 19.90 -47.59
C GLY A 144 -1.72 20.69 -46.66
N PRO A 145 -1.58 20.27 -45.39
CA PRO A 145 -0.60 20.84 -44.48
C PRO A 145 0.81 20.33 -44.82
N ASP A 146 1.80 21.20 -44.62
CA ASP A 146 3.21 20.91 -44.82
C ASP A 146 3.63 19.67 -44.03
N THR A 147 4.26 18.72 -44.71
CA THR A 147 4.74 17.44 -44.16
C THR A 147 5.69 17.59 -42.96
N MET A 148 6.33 18.76 -42.81
CA MET A 148 7.12 19.13 -41.63
C MET A 148 6.30 19.22 -40.34
N GLU A 149 5.08 19.76 -40.39
CA GLU A 149 4.26 20.02 -39.20
C GLU A 149 3.67 18.71 -38.62
N ILE A 150 3.38 17.73 -39.50
CA ILE A 150 2.98 16.37 -39.10
C ILE A 150 4.15 15.60 -38.48
N MET A 151 5.35 15.74 -39.05
CA MET A 151 6.55 15.10 -38.51
C MET A 151 6.90 15.67 -37.12
N GLU A 152 6.77 16.97 -36.94
CA GLU A 152 6.97 17.65 -35.64
C GLU A 152 5.93 17.22 -34.59
N ALA A 153 4.65 17.12 -34.99
CA ALA A 153 3.56 16.64 -34.14
C ALA A 153 3.71 15.16 -33.73
N LEU A 154 4.36 14.32 -34.55
CA LEU A 154 4.68 12.92 -34.23
C LEU A 154 5.97 12.77 -33.42
N THR A 155 6.92 13.70 -33.54
CA THR A 155 8.16 13.69 -32.74
C THR A 155 7.95 14.11 -31.29
N GLN A 156 7.03 15.04 -31.00
CA GLN A 156 6.78 15.50 -29.61
C GLN A 156 6.31 14.38 -28.65
N PRO A 157 5.36 13.49 -29.01
CA PRO A 157 4.97 12.36 -28.17
C PRO A 157 6.09 11.34 -27.98
N ARG A 158 6.88 11.07 -29.02
CA ARG A 158 8.03 10.15 -28.94
C ARG A 158 9.11 10.67 -28.01
N GLN A 159 9.51 11.94 -28.17
CA GLN A 159 10.48 12.58 -27.27
C GLN A 159 10.01 12.55 -25.81
N ARG A 160 8.72 12.81 -25.57
CA ARG A 160 8.16 12.72 -24.21
C ARG A 160 8.21 11.30 -23.64
N LEU A 161 7.96 10.28 -24.46
CA LEU A 161 8.09 8.88 -24.04
C LEU A 161 9.56 8.54 -23.75
N ASP A 162 10.49 8.98 -24.58
CA ASP A 162 11.93 8.74 -24.38
C ASP A 162 12.44 9.44 -23.11
N ASP A 163 11.97 10.65 -22.84
CA ASP A 163 12.31 11.39 -21.62
C ASP A 163 11.68 10.74 -20.39
N TRP A 164 10.45 10.26 -20.50
CA TRP A 164 9.79 9.52 -19.42
C TRP A 164 10.48 8.17 -19.16
N MET A 165 10.88 7.44 -20.20
CA MET A 165 11.65 6.20 -20.08
C MET A 165 12.99 6.48 -19.41
N ARG A 166 13.73 7.52 -19.83
CA ARG A 166 15.00 7.89 -19.20
C ARG A 166 14.84 8.25 -17.72
N GLN A 167 13.83 9.04 -17.38
CA GLN A 167 13.52 9.37 -15.98
C GLN A 167 13.14 8.11 -15.19
N GLY A 168 12.34 7.22 -15.79
CA GLY A 168 12.00 5.92 -15.22
C GLY A 168 13.23 5.08 -14.92
N THR A 169 14.11 4.87 -15.91
CA THR A 169 15.35 4.10 -15.74
C THR A 169 16.24 4.68 -14.66
N GLN A 170 16.35 6.01 -14.55
CA GLN A 170 17.13 6.66 -13.49
C GLN A 170 16.54 6.42 -12.10
N LEU A 171 15.22 6.51 -11.95
CA LEU A 171 14.56 6.24 -10.68
C LEU A 171 14.65 4.77 -10.29
N PHE A 172 14.47 3.85 -11.23
CA PHE A 172 14.65 2.43 -11.00
C PHE A 172 16.10 2.09 -10.62
N GLY A 173 17.09 2.72 -11.25
CA GLY A 173 18.49 2.58 -10.87
C GLY A 173 18.73 2.95 -9.40
N LYS A 174 18.25 4.12 -8.97
CA LYS A 174 18.33 4.55 -7.56
C LYS A 174 17.62 3.59 -6.61
N LEU A 175 16.44 3.11 -6.98
CA LEU A 175 15.70 2.15 -6.15
C LEU A 175 16.44 0.81 -6.02
N VAL A 176 17.10 0.34 -7.08
CA VAL A 176 17.93 -0.86 -7.05
C VAL A 176 19.13 -0.65 -6.13
N GLU A 177 19.85 0.47 -6.26
CA GLU A 177 20.98 0.83 -5.39
C GLU A 177 20.57 0.91 -3.91
N GLU A 178 19.44 1.57 -3.60
CA GLU A 178 18.92 1.65 -2.24
C GLU A 178 18.49 0.28 -1.71
N ASN A 179 17.89 -0.56 -2.55
CA ASN A 179 17.50 -1.92 -2.17
C ASN A 179 18.74 -2.77 -1.85
N GLU A 180 19.76 -2.75 -2.70
CA GLU A 180 21.04 -3.44 -2.46
C GLU A 180 21.72 -2.96 -1.17
N ALA A 181 21.72 -1.65 -0.93
CA ALA A 181 22.26 -1.07 0.30
C ALA A 181 21.47 -1.52 1.54
N LEU A 182 20.14 -1.55 1.47
CA LEU A 182 19.29 -2.06 2.55
C LEU A 182 19.51 -3.55 2.80
N GLN A 183 19.58 -4.36 1.74
CA GLN A 183 19.89 -5.78 1.84
C GLN A 183 21.27 -6.01 2.49
N GLN A 184 22.26 -5.19 2.14
CA GLN A 184 23.58 -5.28 2.76
C GLN A 184 23.54 -4.91 4.24
N ARG A 185 22.78 -3.88 4.61
CA ARG A 185 22.59 -3.50 6.02
C ARG A 185 21.90 -4.60 6.81
N VAL A 186 20.85 -5.22 6.26
CA VAL A 186 20.16 -6.36 6.90
C VAL A 186 21.11 -7.52 7.10
N ARG A 187 21.86 -7.92 6.07
CA ARG A 187 22.87 -9.00 6.18
C ARG A 187 23.92 -8.71 7.25
N SER A 188 24.42 -7.47 7.33
CA SER A 188 25.38 -7.08 8.36
C SER A 188 24.79 -7.12 9.77
N ALA A 189 23.54 -6.68 9.94
CA ALA A 189 22.85 -6.73 11.22
C ALA A 189 22.57 -8.17 11.66
N GLU A 190 22.17 -9.04 10.75
CA GLU A 190 21.98 -10.48 11.00
C GLU A 190 23.29 -11.14 11.44
N ALA A 191 24.40 -10.86 10.73
CA ALA A 191 25.72 -11.37 11.10
C ALA A 191 26.13 -10.92 12.52
N HIS A 192 25.91 -9.65 12.86
CA HIS A 192 26.16 -9.14 14.21
C HIS A 192 25.26 -9.80 15.26
N SER A 193 23.98 -10.03 14.94
CA SER A 193 23.05 -10.70 15.87
C SER A 193 23.46 -12.14 16.14
N LEU A 194 23.93 -12.86 15.13
CA LEU A 194 24.46 -14.22 15.28
C LEU A 194 25.72 -14.22 16.16
N GLN A 195 26.65 -13.29 15.91
CA GLN A 195 27.86 -13.14 16.70
C GLN A 195 27.58 -12.85 18.18
N VAL A 196 26.65 -11.95 18.47
CA VAL A 196 26.25 -11.64 19.86
C VAL A 196 25.60 -12.85 20.51
N THR A 197 24.73 -13.56 19.79
CA THR A 197 24.10 -14.78 20.28
C THR A 197 25.14 -15.84 20.65
N GLU A 198 26.15 -16.07 19.80
CA GLU A 198 27.23 -17.00 20.08
C GLU A 198 28.04 -16.60 21.33
N MET A 199 28.35 -15.32 21.47
CA MET A 199 29.04 -14.78 22.66
C MET A 199 28.23 -14.99 23.94
N VAL A 200 26.90 -14.78 23.88
CA VAL A 200 26.02 -15.04 25.03
C VAL A 200 26.07 -16.51 25.43
N HIS A 201 25.98 -17.44 24.48
CA HIS A 201 26.07 -18.87 24.78
C HIS A 201 27.45 -19.27 25.34
N GLU A 202 28.54 -18.64 24.88
CA GLU A 202 29.87 -18.84 25.46
C GLU A 202 29.93 -18.37 26.92
N LEU A 203 29.45 -17.16 27.20
CA LEU A 203 29.42 -16.62 28.56
C LEU A 203 28.51 -17.43 29.49
N GLU A 204 27.39 -17.96 29.00
CA GLU A 204 26.53 -18.86 29.77
C GLU A 204 27.23 -20.19 30.11
N ARG A 205 27.99 -20.76 29.16
CA ARG A 205 28.82 -21.94 29.41
C ARG A 205 29.90 -21.63 30.45
N GLU A 206 30.52 -20.47 30.39
CA GLU A 206 31.53 -20.07 31.36
C GLU A 206 30.93 -19.84 32.76
N ILE A 207 29.75 -19.21 32.86
CA ILE A 207 29.05 -19.03 34.13
C ILE A 207 28.68 -20.37 34.75
N THR A 208 28.19 -21.32 33.94
CA THR A 208 27.84 -22.66 34.43
C THR A 208 29.08 -23.43 34.89
N ARG A 209 30.21 -23.31 34.16
CA ARG A 209 31.51 -23.86 34.57
C ARG A 209 31.98 -23.29 35.91
N LEU A 210 32.03 -21.97 36.04
CA LEU A 210 32.49 -21.29 37.26
C LEU A 210 31.58 -21.60 38.46
N ARG A 211 30.27 -21.76 38.25
CA ARG A 211 29.34 -22.20 39.30
C ARG A 211 29.65 -23.62 39.76
N GLY A 212 29.94 -24.54 38.85
CA GLY A 212 30.37 -25.90 39.17
C GLY A 212 31.65 -25.90 40.02
N GLU A 213 32.67 -25.14 39.60
CA GLU A 213 33.92 -25.00 40.36
C GLU A 213 33.69 -24.43 41.76
N LEU A 214 32.83 -23.41 41.89
CA LEU A 214 32.48 -22.84 43.19
C LEU A 214 31.78 -23.85 44.10
N ASP A 215 30.92 -24.70 43.57
CA ASP A 215 30.22 -25.71 44.34
C ASP A 215 31.17 -26.84 44.78
N ASP A 216 32.10 -27.25 43.92
CA ASP A 216 33.19 -28.18 44.27
C ASP A 216 34.06 -27.61 45.41
N PHE A 217 34.45 -26.33 45.32
CA PHE A 217 35.20 -25.67 46.39
C PHE A 217 34.40 -25.58 47.70
N LYS A 218 33.08 -25.38 47.66
CA LYS A 218 32.25 -25.40 48.87
C LYS A 218 32.20 -26.78 49.49
N ILE A 219 32.07 -27.84 48.68
CA ILE A 219 32.09 -29.23 49.15
C ILE A 219 33.43 -29.55 49.82
N GLN A 220 34.54 -29.22 49.16
CA GLN A 220 35.89 -29.42 49.72
C GLN A 220 36.07 -28.68 51.06
N ARG A 221 35.62 -27.42 51.14
CA ARG A 221 35.65 -26.66 52.40
C ARG A 221 34.79 -27.32 53.49
N GLY A 222 33.63 -27.85 53.14
CA GLY A 222 32.78 -28.61 54.06
C GLY A 222 33.51 -29.83 54.63
N GLN A 223 34.14 -30.62 53.77
CA GLN A 223 34.93 -31.80 54.17
C GLN A 223 36.09 -31.44 55.10
N VAL A 224 36.80 -30.33 54.83
CA VAL A 224 37.87 -29.84 55.71
C VAL A 224 37.31 -29.43 57.08
N VAL A 225 36.18 -28.73 57.12
CA VAL A 225 35.53 -28.34 58.37
C VAL A 225 35.11 -29.57 59.18
N GLU A 226 34.51 -30.58 58.54
CA GLU A 226 34.15 -31.85 59.19
C GLU A 226 35.38 -32.59 59.74
N ALA A 227 36.46 -32.67 58.95
CA ALA A 227 37.71 -33.29 59.40
C ALA A 227 38.30 -32.56 60.62
N VAL A 228 38.31 -31.22 60.61
CA VAL A 228 38.77 -30.41 61.75
C VAL A 228 37.88 -30.62 62.97
N GLN A 229 36.55 -30.64 62.81
CA GLN A 229 35.61 -30.91 63.90
C GLN A 229 35.84 -32.30 64.51
N SER A 230 36.07 -33.32 63.69
CA SER A 230 36.40 -34.66 64.14
C SER A 230 37.70 -34.69 64.96
N TRP A 231 38.76 -34.06 64.47
CA TRP A 231 40.05 -33.95 65.18
C TRP A 231 39.91 -33.20 66.51
N VAL A 232 39.17 -32.09 66.54
CA VAL A 232 38.91 -31.33 67.78
C VAL A 232 38.11 -32.18 68.77
N GLY A 233 37.12 -32.95 68.29
CA GLY A 233 36.37 -33.90 69.12
C GLY A 233 37.27 -34.97 69.74
N GLU A 234 38.15 -35.58 68.94
CA GLU A 234 39.10 -36.60 69.39
C GLU A 234 40.09 -36.03 70.44
N MET A 235 40.63 -34.84 70.19
CA MET A 235 41.49 -34.14 71.14
C MET A 235 40.76 -33.81 72.44
N GLY A 236 39.49 -33.40 72.36
CA GLY A 236 38.64 -33.18 73.53
C GLY A 236 38.43 -34.45 74.34
N ARG A 237 38.20 -35.60 73.68
CA ARG A 237 38.09 -36.92 74.31
C ARG A 237 39.37 -37.29 75.05
N LEU A 238 40.52 -37.19 74.37
CA LEU A 238 41.84 -37.49 74.96
C LEU A 238 42.15 -36.58 76.16
N THR A 239 41.85 -35.29 76.05
CA THR A 239 42.08 -34.32 77.14
C THR A 239 41.24 -34.67 78.37
N ASN A 240 39.98 -35.04 78.17
CA ASN A 240 39.09 -35.49 79.25
C ASN A 240 39.57 -36.79 79.90
N GLU A 241 40.07 -37.75 79.11
CA GLU A 241 40.65 -38.99 79.65
C GLU A 241 41.90 -38.74 80.49
N LEU A 242 42.79 -37.85 80.04
CA LEU A 242 43.98 -37.46 80.80
C LEU A 242 43.59 -36.76 82.11
N LEU A 243 42.64 -35.82 82.08
CA LEU A 243 42.10 -35.16 83.27
C LEU A 243 41.45 -36.15 84.24
N ALA A 244 40.76 -37.17 83.74
CA ALA A 244 40.14 -38.19 84.56
C ALA A 244 41.16 -39.15 85.21
N ARG A 245 42.31 -39.37 84.57
CA ARG A 245 43.41 -40.17 85.14
C ARG A 245 44.19 -39.40 86.20
N THR A 246 44.46 -38.10 85.98
CA THR A 246 45.16 -37.27 86.96
C THR A 246 44.36 -37.03 88.23
N LYS A 247 43.01 -36.99 88.17
CA LYS A 247 42.14 -36.91 89.36
C LYS A 247 42.07 -38.19 90.20
N ARG A 248 42.53 -39.33 89.69
CA ARG A 248 42.50 -40.63 90.42
C ARG A 248 43.80 -40.96 91.16
N HIS A 249 44.84 -40.15 90.97
CA HIS A 249 46.09 -40.20 91.73
C HIS A 249 46.10 -39.06 92.74
#